data_AF-A0A4Q3IGH6-F1
#
_entry.id   AF-A0A4Q3IGH6-F1
#
_cell.length_a   1.000
_cell.length_b   1.000
_cell.length_c   1.000
_cell.angle_alpha   90.00
_cell.angle_beta   90.00
_cell.angle_gamma   90.00
#
_symmetry.space_group_name_H-M   'P 1'
#
loop_
_entity.id
_entity.type
_entity.pdbx_description
1 polymer ?
#
loop_
_entity_poly.entity_id
_entity_poly.type
_entity_poly.pdbx_seq_one_letter_code
_entity_poly.pdbx_strand_id
1 'polypeptide(L)'
;MQTPAGAGARRMSAVLPVFAGTIFLSAFLLFGIQPMFAKMVLPRLGGSPAVWSTAMVFFQAMLLAGYAYAHWLVSRFSVRRAALIHIALMIVVVATSLPIGIAAGFERPPQQGEFAWLLLLFTASVGLPFFAVSANGPLLQAWFARTGHAHARDPYFLYAASNIGSFLALLAYPFAVEPTLRLATQAEAWAWGFGL
;
A
#
# COMPACT_ATOMS: atom_id res chain seq x y z
N MET A 1 -46.76 -1.58 4.75
CA MET A 1 -45.40 -1.44 5.31
C MET A 1 -44.42 -1.42 4.14
N GLN A 2 -44.14 -0.22 3.60
CA GLN A 2 -43.24 -0.04 2.45
C GLN A 2 -41.79 -0.06 2.96
N THR A 3 -40.98 -0.98 2.46
CA THR A 3 -39.52 -0.98 2.65
C THR A 3 -38.93 0.27 1.97
N PRO A 4 -37.95 0.97 2.58
CA PRO A 4 -37.40 2.19 2.00
C PRO A 4 -36.47 1.83 0.84
N ALA A 5 -37.02 1.65 -0.36
CA ALA A 5 -36.28 1.39 -1.60
C ALA A 5 -35.16 2.42 -1.86
N GLY A 6 -35.32 3.66 -1.35
CA GLY A 6 -34.33 4.73 -1.49
C GLY A 6 -33.03 4.54 -0.69
N ALA A 7 -33.05 3.82 0.43
CA ALA A 7 -31.85 3.61 1.26
C ALA A 7 -30.90 2.57 0.65
N GLY A 8 -31.46 1.53 0.01
CA GLY A 8 -30.69 0.51 -0.72
C GLY A 8 -30.04 1.06 -1.99
N ALA A 9 -30.79 1.84 -2.78
CA ALA A 9 -30.28 2.49 -3.99
C ALA A 9 -29.17 3.50 -3.70
N ARG A 10 -29.34 4.35 -2.66
CA ARG A 10 -28.31 5.32 -2.25
C ARG A 10 -27.05 4.64 -1.70
N ARG A 11 -27.19 3.54 -0.93
CA ARG A 11 -26.05 2.70 -0.51
C ARG A 11 -25.31 2.12 -1.72
N MET A 12 -26.01 1.55 -2.69
CA MET A 12 -25.39 1.02 -3.91
C MET A 12 -24.65 2.10 -4.71
N SER A 13 -25.19 3.33 -4.78
CA SER A 13 -24.53 4.44 -5.49
C SER A 13 -23.22 4.90 -4.83
N ALA A 14 -23.11 4.78 -3.50
CA ALA A 14 -21.92 5.20 -2.76
C ALA A 14 -20.81 4.14 -2.73
N VAL A 15 -21.12 2.87 -2.99
CA VAL A 15 -20.14 1.77 -2.99
C VAL A 15 -19.05 2.01 -4.02
N LEU A 16 -19.43 2.36 -5.25
CA LEU A 16 -18.49 2.59 -6.34
C LEU A 16 -17.42 3.67 -6.04
N PRO A 17 -17.78 4.92 -5.69
CA PRO A 17 -16.81 5.97 -5.43
C PRO A 17 -15.93 5.68 -4.21
N VAL A 18 -16.45 5.01 -3.18
CA VAL A 18 -15.65 4.59 -2.02
C VAL A 18 -14.58 3.58 -2.46
N PHE A 19 -14.95 2.51 -3.15
CA PHE A 19 -13.99 1.52 -3.61
C PHE A 19 -12.96 2.10 -4.59
N ALA A 20 -13.41 2.96 -5.52
CA ALA A 20 -12.53 3.62 -6.48
C ALA A 20 -11.56 4.60 -5.79
N GLY A 21 -12.04 5.38 -4.82
CA GLY A 21 -11.21 6.30 -4.03
C GLY A 21 -10.19 5.55 -3.18
N THR A 22 -10.61 4.52 -2.45
CA THR A 22 -9.72 3.71 -1.60
C THR A 22 -8.67 2.97 -2.42
N ILE A 23 -9.03 2.37 -3.56
CA ILE A 23 -8.05 1.65 -4.39
C ILE A 23 -7.06 2.61 -5.06
N PHE A 24 -7.53 3.78 -5.49
CA PHE A 24 -6.68 4.85 -6.01
C PHE A 24 -5.67 5.32 -4.96
N LEU A 25 -6.15 5.67 -3.76
CA LEU A 25 -5.30 6.14 -2.66
C LEU A 25 -4.29 5.06 -2.27
N SER A 26 -4.75 3.82 -2.13
CA SER A 26 -3.88 2.70 -1.80
C SER A 26 -2.78 2.50 -2.85
N ALA A 27 -3.11 2.57 -4.14
CA ALA A 27 -2.12 2.44 -5.20
C ALA A 27 -1.14 3.61 -5.22
N PHE A 28 -1.63 4.83 -5.01
CA PHE A 28 -0.79 6.02 -4.87
C PHE A 28 0.21 5.87 -3.71
N LEU A 29 -0.26 5.44 -2.54
CA LEU A 29 0.60 5.18 -1.37
C LEU A 29 1.61 4.05 -1.62
N LEU A 30 1.19 2.95 -2.26
CA LEU A 30 2.03 1.79 -2.58
C LEU A 30 3.19 2.13 -3.53
N PHE A 31 2.96 3.04 -4.48
CA PHE A 31 3.99 3.47 -5.41
C PHE A 31 4.81 4.65 -4.86
N GLY A 32 4.22 5.51 -4.03
CA GLY A 32 4.91 6.65 -3.41
C GLY A 32 5.90 6.24 -2.30
N ILE A 33 5.62 5.17 -1.57
CA ILE A 33 6.48 4.70 -0.47
C ILE A 33 7.86 4.20 -0.94
N GLN A 34 7.93 3.61 -2.15
CA GLN A 34 9.17 3.03 -2.67
C GLN A 34 10.27 4.08 -2.88
N PRO A 35 10.05 5.15 -3.66
CA PRO A 35 11.05 6.19 -3.84
C PRO A 35 11.24 7.04 -2.57
N MET A 36 10.19 7.21 -1.74
CA MET A 36 10.31 7.85 -0.42
C MET A 36 11.32 7.13 0.46
N PHE A 37 11.15 5.82 0.62
CA PHE A 37 12.01 5.02 1.48
C PHE A 37 13.42 4.85 0.88
N ALA A 38 13.53 4.66 -0.44
CA ALA A 38 14.82 4.65 -1.12
C ALA A 38 15.62 5.94 -0.86
N LYS A 39 14.95 7.10 -0.91
CA LYS A 39 15.56 8.40 -0.59
C LYS A 39 15.97 8.52 0.88
N MET A 40 15.22 7.96 1.83
CA MET A 40 15.62 7.89 3.25
C MET A 40 16.89 7.09 3.48
N VAL A 41 17.08 6.01 2.70
CA VAL A 41 18.23 5.11 2.81
C VAL A 41 19.46 5.64 2.06
N LEU A 42 19.27 6.44 1.00
CA LEU A 42 20.32 6.96 0.14
C LEU A 42 21.55 7.53 0.88
N PRO A 43 21.43 8.31 1.97
CA PRO A 43 22.60 8.84 2.69
C PRO A 43 23.49 7.78 3.36
N ARG A 44 23.00 6.55 3.55
CA ARG A 44 23.74 5.45 4.22
C ARG A 44 24.54 4.58 3.25
N LEU A 45 24.02 4.37 2.04
CA LEU A 45 24.55 3.40 1.07
C LEU A 45 24.94 4.03 -0.28
N GLY A 46 24.52 5.27 -0.53
CA GLY A 46 24.59 5.88 -1.86
C GLY A 46 23.62 5.24 -2.86
N GLY A 47 23.79 5.60 -4.14
CA GLY A 47 22.90 5.21 -5.23
C GLY A 47 23.46 4.11 -6.13
N SER A 48 24.16 3.12 -5.57
CA SER A 48 24.79 2.07 -6.38
C SER A 48 23.74 1.18 -7.08
N PRO A 49 24.07 0.57 -8.24
CA PRO A 49 23.17 -0.38 -8.92
C PRO A 49 22.79 -1.59 -8.05
N ALA A 50 23.65 -1.98 -7.09
CA ALA A 50 23.39 -3.07 -6.16
C ALA A 50 22.30 -2.73 -5.15
N VAL A 51 22.34 -1.51 -4.59
CA VAL A 51 21.29 -0.99 -3.68
C VAL A 51 19.95 -0.93 -4.39
N TRP A 52 19.94 -0.42 -5.63
CA TRP A 52 18.72 -0.35 -6.44
C TRP A 52 18.13 -1.74 -6.72
N SER A 53 18.96 -2.69 -7.16
CA SER A 53 18.53 -4.06 -7.43
C SER A 53 17.97 -4.75 -6.17
N THR A 54 18.60 -4.53 -5.02
CA THR A 54 18.13 -5.08 -3.73
C THR A 54 16.78 -4.51 -3.32
N ALA A 55 16.59 -3.19 -3.45
CA ALA A 55 15.31 -2.54 -3.19
C ALA A 55 14.21 -3.09 -4.11
N MET A 56 14.50 -3.27 -5.40
CA MET A 56 13.56 -3.88 -6.35
C MET A 56 13.18 -5.30 -5.94
N VAL A 57 14.15 -6.17 -5.63
CA VAL A 57 13.86 -7.54 -5.18
C VAL A 57 12.98 -7.53 -3.93
N PHE A 58 13.27 -6.68 -2.95
CA PHE A 58 12.47 -6.57 -1.74
C PHE A 58 11.02 -6.15 -2.03
N PHE A 59 10.82 -5.04 -2.75
CA PHE A 59 9.48 -4.51 -3.00
C PHE A 59 8.66 -5.45 -3.86
N GLN A 60 9.26 -6.09 -4.87
CA GLN A 60 8.55 -7.08 -5.69
C GLN A 60 8.17 -8.33 -4.90
N ALA A 61 9.09 -8.84 -4.05
CA ALA A 61 8.79 -9.98 -3.18
C ALA A 61 7.67 -9.66 -2.19
N MET A 62 7.68 -8.46 -1.59
CA MET A 62 6.65 -8.05 -0.63
C MET A 62 5.30 -7.75 -1.30
N LEU A 63 5.32 -7.23 -2.53
CA LEU A 63 4.12 -7.06 -3.37
C LEU A 63 3.47 -8.41 -3.63
N LEU A 64 4.28 -9.38 -4.06
CA LEU A 64 3.82 -10.76 -4.28
C LEU A 64 3.28 -11.40 -2.99
N ALA A 65 3.96 -11.20 -1.87
CA ALA A 65 3.52 -11.70 -0.56
C ALA A 65 2.15 -11.13 -0.16
N GLY A 66 1.92 -9.82 -0.33
CA GLY A 66 0.63 -9.21 -0.06
C GLY A 66 -0.47 -9.70 -0.99
N TYR A 67 -0.17 -9.96 -2.26
CA TYR A 67 -1.11 -10.56 -3.20
C TYR A 67 -1.46 -12.00 -2.83
N ALA A 68 -0.46 -12.80 -2.43
CA ALA A 68 -0.66 -14.16 -1.95
C ALA A 68 -1.52 -14.18 -0.68
N TYR A 69 -1.24 -13.27 0.26
CA TYR A 69 -2.05 -13.06 1.45
C TYR A 69 -3.50 -12.69 1.10
N ALA A 70 -3.71 -11.73 0.19
CA ALA A 70 -5.04 -11.32 -0.25
C ALA A 70 -5.80 -12.50 -0.88
N HIS A 71 -5.15 -13.24 -1.78
CA HIS A 71 -5.72 -14.43 -2.42
C HIS A 71 -6.09 -15.52 -1.41
N TRP A 72 -5.21 -15.80 -0.45
CA TRP A 72 -5.47 -16.74 0.63
C TRP A 72 -6.66 -16.30 1.48
N LEU A 73 -6.75 -15.01 1.81
CA LEU A 73 -7.81 -14.47 2.65
C LEU A 73 -9.19 -14.59 1.97
N VAL A 74 -9.29 -14.25 0.68
CA VAL A 74 -10.56 -14.29 -0.07
C VAL A 74 -10.99 -15.69 -0.50
N SER A 75 -10.05 -16.66 -0.53
CA SER A 75 -10.32 -18.06 -0.85
C SER A 75 -10.72 -18.89 0.37
N ARG A 76 -10.30 -18.49 1.58
CA ARG A 76 -10.56 -19.24 2.82
C ARG A 76 -11.65 -18.65 3.70
N PHE A 77 -11.88 -17.34 3.64
CA PHE A 77 -12.78 -16.64 4.55
C PHE A 77 -13.92 -15.93 3.84
N SER A 78 -15.03 -15.72 4.57
CA SER A 78 -16.09 -14.83 4.12
C SER A 78 -15.59 -13.39 4.06
N VAL A 79 -16.23 -12.55 3.22
CA VAL A 79 -15.85 -11.13 3.03
C VAL A 79 -15.71 -10.39 4.36
N ARG A 80 -16.65 -10.61 5.30
CA ARG A 80 -16.61 -9.97 6.62
C ARG A 80 -15.39 -10.39 7.45
N ARG A 81 -15.06 -11.69 7.48
CA ARG A 81 -13.89 -12.19 8.23
C ARG A 81 -12.59 -11.71 7.60
N ALA A 82 -12.50 -11.77 6.26
CA ALA A 82 -11.36 -11.23 5.53
C ALA A 82 -11.15 -9.73 5.83
N ALA A 83 -12.22 -8.94 5.78
CA ALA A 83 -12.15 -7.51 6.11
C ALA A 83 -11.69 -7.27 7.56
N LEU A 84 -12.22 -8.00 8.54
CA LEU A 84 -11.80 -7.85 9.94
C LEU A 84 -10.33 -8.20 10.15
N ILE A 85 -9.84 -9.29 9.55
CA ILE A 85 -8.43 -9.70 9.63
C ILE A 85 -7.53 -8.62 9.02
N HIS A 86 -7.90 -8.09 7.85
CA HIS A 86 -7.11 -7.08 7.16
C HIS A 86 -7.14 -5.74 7.89
N ILE A 87 -8.28 -5.31 8.41
CA ILE A 87 -8.39 -4.11 9.24
C ILE A 87 -7.55 -4.24 10.51
N ALA A 88 -7.54 -5.41 11.16
CA ALA A 88 -6.68 -5.65 12.31
C ALA A 88 -5.19 -5.53 11.95
N LEU A 89 -4.78 -6.05 10.78
CA LEU A 89 -3.42 -5.85 10.26
C LEU A 89 -3.11 -4.37 10.04
N MET A 90 -4.02 -3.61 9.42
CA MET A 90 -3.85 -2.16 9.21
C MET A 90 -3.70 -1.41 10.55
N ILE A 91 -4.51 -1.75 11.55
CA ILE A 91 -4.40 -1.16 12.90
C ILE A 91 -3.05 -1.47 13.54
N VAL A 92 -2.56 -2.71 13.41
CA VAL A 92 -1.23 -3.09 13.91
C VAL A 92 -0.15 -2.26 13.22
N VAL A 93 -0.22 -2.07 11.89
CA VAL A 93 0.72 -1.22 11.16
C VAL A 93 0.72 0.21 11.70
N VAL A 94 -0.47 0.81 11.89
CA VAL A 94 -0.59 2.16 12.46
C VAL A 94 0.08 2.24 13.83
N ALA A 95 -0.15 1.25 14.68
CA ALA A 95 0.35 1.24 16.05
C ALA A 95 1.87 1.02 16.16
N THR A 96 2.48 0.27 15.23
CA THR A 96 3.87 -0.19 15.41
C THR A 96 4.86 0.36 14.38
N SER A 97 4.39 0.88 13.25
CA SER A 97 5.27 1.14 12.09
C SER A 97 5.19 2.57 11.54
N LEU A 98 4.27 3.40 12.05
CA LEU A 98 4.05 4.77 11.55
C LEU A 98 4.46 5.83 12.59
N PRO A 99 5.02 6.98 12.16
CA PRO A 99 5.43 7.30 10.79
C PRO A 99 6.64 6.46 10.33
N ILE A 100 6.72 6.18 9.03
CA ILE A 100 7.81 5.37 8.47
C ILE A 100 9.15 6.09 8.69
N GLY A 101 10.10 5.35 9.23
CA GLY A 101 11.47 5.82 9.45
C GLY A 101 12.47 4.69 9.33
N ILE A 102 13.74 5.00 9.55
CA ILE A 102 14.80 3.99 9.59
C ILE A 102 14.73 3.28 10.95
N ALA A 103 14.60 1.96 10.93
CA ALA A 103 14.59 1.14 12.14
C ALA A 103 15.87 1.33 12.97
N ALA A 104 15.73 1.32 14.30
CA ALA A 104 16.85 1.37 15.22
C ALA A 104 17.78 0.16 15.03
N GLY A 105 19.10 0.36 15.19
CA GLY A 105 20.11 -0.67 14.94
C GLY A 105 20.59 -0.76 13.49
N PHE A 106 20.07 0.08 12.59
CA PHE A 106 20.51 0.20 11.19
C PHE A 106 21.16 1.56 10.90
N GLU A 107 21.92 2.10 11.85
CA GLU A 107 22.57 3.40 11.73
C GLU A 107 23.70 3.38 10.69
N ARG A 108 24.47 2.28 10.61
CA ARG A 108 25.60 2.13 9.69
C ARG A 108 25.59 0.75 9.02
N PRO A 109 25.82 0.70 7.70
CA PRO A 109 25.95 -0.57 7.00
C PRO A 109 27.27 -1.28 7.36
N PRO A 110 27.29 -2.62 7.34
CA PRO A 110 28.51 -3.41 7.55
C PRO A 110 29.44 -3.35 6.33
N GLN A 111 30.73 -3.63 6.51
CA GLN A 111 31.71 -3.70 5.41
C GLN A 111 31.46 -4.86 4.44
N GLN A 112 30.80 -5.93 4.92
CA GLN A 112 30.43 -7.11 4.13
C GLN A 112 28.97 -7.45 4.41
N GLY A 113 28.29 -8.07 3.43
CA GLY A 113 26.90 -8.48 3.60
C GLY A 113 25.87 -7.37 3.45
N GLU A 114 26.19 -6.30 2.70
CA GLU A 114 25.30 -5.16 2.43
C GLU A 114 23.91 -5.59 1.94
N PHE A 115 23.84 -6.58 1.04
CA PHE A 115 22.58 -7.11 0.51
C PHE A 115 21.63 -7.62 1.62
N ALA A 116 22.13 -8.50 2.48
CA ALA A 116 21.33 -9.07 3.56
C ALA A 116 20.95 -8.01 4.60
N TRP A 117 21.89 -7.12 4.93
CA TRP A 117 21.63 -6.00 5.83
C TRP A 117 20.53 -5.08 5.29
N LEU A 118 20.55 -4.77 3.99
CA LEU A 118 19.57 -3.90 3.35
C LEU A 118 18.18 -4.54 3.30
N LEU A 119 18.09 -5.85 3.02
CA LEU A 119 16.82 -6.59 3.11
C LEU A 119 16.25 -6.57 4.53
N LEU A 120 17.09 -6.73 5.55
CA LEU A 120 16.66 -6.66 6.95
C LEU A 120 16.21 -5.25 7.32
N LEU A 121 16.92 -4.21 6.88
CA LEU A 121 16.52 -2.82 7.09
C LEU A 121 15.15 -2.54 6.49
N PHE A 122 14.92 -2.95 5.24
CA PHE A 122 13.66 -2.76 4.55
C PHE A 122 12.54 -3.54 5.25
N THR A 123 12.81 -4.77 5.67
CA THR A 123 11.86 -5.59 6.43
C THR A 123 11.45 -4.91 7.74
N ALA A 124 12.43 -4.43 8.51
CA ALA A 124 12.22 -3.83 9.83
C ALA A 124 11.56 -2.44 9.77
N SER A 125 11.76 -1.70 8.68
CA SER A 125 11.34 -0.30 8.57
C SER A 125 10.04 -0.12 7.78
N VAL A 126 9.92 -0.79 6.63
CA VAL A 126 8.88 -0.52 5.63
C VAL A 126 8.12 -1.79 5.20
N GLY A 127 8.59 -2.97 5.60
CA GLY A 127 8.03 -4.25 5.18
C GLY A 127 6.57 -4.42 5.54
N LEU A 128 6.21 -4.21 6.81
CA LEU A 128 4.83 -4.39 7.28
C LEU A 128 3.85 -3.35 6.66
N PRO A 129 4.16 -2.04 6.63
CA PRO A 129 3.35 -1.06 5.91
C PRO A 129 3.16 -1.42 4.43
N PHE A 130 4.25 -1.75 3.72
CA PHE A 130 4.19 -2.06 2.30
C PHE A 130 3.35 -3.32 2.03
N PHE A 131 3.55 -4.36 2.83
CA PHE A 131 2.77 -5.60 2.76
C PHE A 131 1.26 -5.36 2.93
N ALA A 132 0.88 -4.55 3.91
CA ALA A 132 -0.53 -4.28 4.19
C ALA A 132 -1.19 -3.49 3.05
N VAL A 133 -0.52 -2.44 2.53
CA VAL A 133 -1.05 -1.66 1.40
C VAL A 133 -1.08 -2.48 0.11
N SER A 134 -0.10 -3.37 -0.13
CA SER A 134 -0.07 -4.17 -1.35
C SER A 134 -1.25 -5.15 -1.45
N ALA A 135 -1.79 -5.60 -0.33
CA ALA A 135 -2.97 -6.46 -0.29
C ALA A 135 -4.28 -5.73 -0.63
N ASN A 136 -4.37 -4.41 -0.43
CA ASN A 136 -5.61 -3.64 -0.60
C ASN A 136 -6.20 -3.75 -2.00
N GLY A 137 -5.37 -3.61 -3.04
CA GLY A 137 -5.82 -3.64 -4.44
C GLY A 137 -6.60 -4.92 -4.78
N PRO A 138 -5.99 -6.11 -4.63
CA PRO A 138 -6.67 -7.38 -4.86
C PRO A 138 -7.87 -7.61 -3.93
N LEU A 139 -7.76 -7.24 -2.63
CA LEU A 139 -8.86 -7.40 -1.68
C LEU A 139 -10.08 -6.56 -2.06
N LEU A 140 -9.89 -5.28 -2.35
CA LEU A 140 -10.96 -4.35 -2.74
C LEU A 140 -11.63 -4.79 -4.03
N GLN A 141 -10.87 -5.22 -5.04
CA GLN A 141 -11.44 -5.75 -6.28
C GLN A 141 -12.27 -7.02 -6.03
N ALA A 142 -11.74 -7.97 -5.24
CA ALA A 142 -12.44 -9.21 -4.92
C ALA A 142 -13.70 -8.98 -4.08
N TRP A 143 -13.67 -8.04 -3.14
CA TRP A 143 -14.84 -7.67 -2.34
C TRP A 143 -15.88 -6.92 -3.18
N PHE A 144 -15.46 -6.00 -4.06
CA PHE A 144 -16.36 -5.28 -4.96
C PHE A 144 -17.13 -6.23 -5.87
N ALA A 145 -16.46 -7.23 -6.45
CA ALA A 145 -17.08 -8.25 -7.30
C ALA A 145 -18.20 -9.04 -6.57
N ARG A 146 -18.17 -9.08 -5.23
CA ARG A 146 -19.15 -9.78 -4.39
C ARG A 146 -20.27 -8.87 -3.85
N THR A 147 -20.29 -7.58 -4.19
CA THR A 147 -21.31 -6.62 -3.70
C THR A 147 -22.66 -6.73 -4.42
N GLY A 148 -22.72 -7.38 -5.59
CA GLY A 148 -23.92 -7.39 -6.43
C GLY A 148 -24.17 -6.08 -7.18
N HIS A 149 -23.22 -5.14 -7.19
CA HIS A 149 -23.30 -3.90 -7.97
C HIS A 149 -23.44 -4.18 -9.48
N ALA A 150 -24.07 -3.29 -10.24
CA ALA A 150 -24.26 -3.46 -11.69
C ALA A 150 -22.92 -3.69 -12.43
N HIS A 151 -21.87 -2.98 -12.00
CA HIS A 151 -20.50 -3.15 -12.52
C HIS A 151 -19.67 -4.23 -11.81
N ALA A 152 -20.23 -5.00 -10.87
CA ALA A 152 -19.48 -6.03 -10.13
C ALA A 152 -18.97 -7.17 -11.03
N ARG A 153 -19.60 -7.38 -12.18
CA ARG A 153 -19.20 -8.40 -13.17
C ARG A 153 -18.01 -7.98 -14.04
N ASP A 154 -17.70 -6.68 -14.09
CA ASP A 154 -16.56 -6.13 -14.83
C ASP A 154 -15.87 -5.01 -14.02
N PRO A 155 -15.03 -5.38 -13.03
CA PRO A 155 -14.37 -4.43 -12.16
C PRO A 155 -13.17 -3.70 -12.83
N TYR A 156 -13.06 -3.73 -14.16
CA TYR A 156 -11.94 -3.12 -14.89
C TYR A 156 -11.72 -1.65 -14.55
N PHE A 157 -12.78 -0.90 -14.23
CA PHE A 157 -12.67 0.49 -13.81
C PHE A 157 -11.91 0.67 -12.46
N LEU A 158 -11.97 -0.30 -11.54
CA LEU A 158 -11.15 -0.26 -10.31
C LEU A 158 -9.68 -0.46 -10.62
N TYR A 159 -9.37 -1.36 -11.57
CA TYR A 159 -8.01 -1.54 -12.07
C TYR A 159 -7.49 -0.26 -12.75
N ALA A 160 -8.33 0.40 -13.56
CA ALA A 160 -8.00 1.70 -14.14
C ALA A 160 -7.73 2.77 -13.06
N ALA A 161 -8.60 2.89 -12.05
CA ALA A 161 -8.40 3.81 -10.92
C ALA A 161 -7.09 3.53 -10.17
N SER A 162 -6.78 2.25 -9.91
CA SER A 162 -5.53 1.84 -9.29
C SER A 162 -4.31 2.27 -10.13
N ASN A 163 -4.32 2.04 -11.45
CA ASN A 163 -3.21 2.42 -12.32
C ASN A 163 -3.02 3.93 -12.41
N ILE A 164 -4.10 4.70 -12.46
CA ILE A 164 -4.02 6.18 -12.43
C ILE A 164 -3.36 6.62 -11.12
N GLY A 165 -3.72 6.03 -9.98
CA GLY A 165 -3.08 6.29 -8.69
C GLY A 165 -1.59 5.98 -8.71
N SER A 166 -1.19 4.80 -9.20
CA SER A 166 0.21 4.40 -9.33
C SER A 166 1.01 5.35 -10.24
N PHE A 167 0.46 5.67 -11.40
CA PHE A 167 1.11 6.55 -12.38
C PHE A 167 1.26 7.97 -11.82
N LEU A 168 0.22 8.49 -11.16
CA LEU A 168 0.28 9.79 -10.51
C LEU A 168 1.34 9.81 -9.40
N ALA A 169 1.47 8.76 -8.59
CA ALA A 169 2.52 8.68 -7.58
C ALA A 169 3.92 8.70 -8.21
N LEU A 170 4.13 7.92 -9.27
CA LEU A 170 5.42 7.84 -9.99
C LEU A 170 5.83 9.16 -10.64
N LEU A 171 4.87 9.95 -11.13
CA LEU A 171 5.13 11.29 -11.66
C LEU A 171 5.26 12.33 -10.54
N ALA A 172 4.33 12.35 -9.60
CA ALA A 172 4.29 13.34 -8.55
C ALA A 172 5.53 13.26 -7.66
N TYR A 173 6.10 12.07 -7.45
CA TYR A 173 7.26 11.92 -6.58
C TYR A 173 8.47 12.75 -7.05
N PRO A 174 9.09 12.51 -8.22
CA PRO A 174 10.26 13.27 -8.67
C PRO A 174 9.95 14.73 -9.02
N PHE A 175 8.74 15.04 -9.50
CA PHE A 175 8.43 16.38 -10.04
C PHE A 175 7.78 17.35 -9.03
N ALA A 176 7.13 16.84 -7.98
CA ALA A 176 6.40 17.68 -7.03
C ALA A 176 6.77 17.38 -5.58
N VAL A 177 6.71 16.12 -5.14
CA VAL A 177 6.90 15.73 -3.74
C VAL A 177 8.37 15.87 -3.33
N GLU A 178 9.27 15.26 -4.11
CA GLU A 178 10.69 15.21 -3.81
C GLU A 178 11.36 16.60 -3.76
N PRO A 179 11.07 17.53 -4.69
CA PRO A 179 11.71 18.86 -4.69
C PRO A 179 11.15 19.81 -3.62
N THR A 180 9.91 19.60 -3.15
CA THR A 180 9.21 20.58 -2.30
C THR A 180 9.04 20.13 -0.85
N LEU A 181 8.98 18.83 -0.58
CA LEU A 181 8.67 18.30 0.75
C LEU A 181 9.88 17.64 1.41
N ARG A 182 10.06 17.90 2.70
CA ARG A 182 11.03 17.18 3.55
C ARG A 182 10.54 15.74 3.77
N LEU A 183 11.48 14.81 3.93
CA LEU A 183 11.18 13.38 4.17
C LEU A 183 10.25 13.14 5.37
N ALA A 184 10.40 13.91 6.45
CA ALA A 184 9.51 13.83 7.62
C ALA A 184 8.05 14.15 7.25
N THR A 185 7.84 15.23 6.49
CA THR A 185 6.50 15.63 6.01
C THR A 185 5.92 14.59 5.05
N GLN A 186 6.75 13.98 4.19
CA GLN A 186 6.32 12.89 3.32
C GLN A 186 5.87 11.66 4.12
N ALA A 187 6.63 11.27 5.15
CA ALA A 187 6.31 10.14 6.03
C ALA A 187 5.02 10.37 6.83
N GLU A 188 4.82 11.59 7.34
CA GLU A 188 3.58 11.98 8.02
C GLU A 188 2.38 11.96 7.08
N ALA A 189 2.51 12.55 5.88
CA ALA A 189 1.45 12.55 4.88
C ALA A 189 1.09 11.13 4.44
N TRP A 190 2.10 10.26 4.28
CA TRP A 190 1.89 8.85 3.96
C TRP A 190 1.15 8.13 5.10
N ALA A 191 1.51 8.39 6.36
CA ALA A 191 0.86 7.80 7.52
C ALA A 191 -0.62 8.23 7.65
N TRP A 192 -0.92 9.51 7.40
CA TRP A 192 -2.31 10.00 7.36
C TRP A 192 -3.10 9.34 6.22
N GLY A 193 -2.51 9.23 5.03
CA GLY A 193 -3.13 8.54 3.90
C GLY A 193 -3.38 7.06 4.18
N PHE A 194 -2.49 6.39 4.91
CA PHE A 194 -2.65 4.98 5.30
C PHE A 194 -3.83 4.76 6.26
N GLY A 195 -4.11 5.73 7.14
CA GLY A 195 -5.20 5.66 8.11
C GLY A 195 -6.59 5.99 7.55
N LEU A 196 -6.68 6.53 6.33
CA LEU A 196 -7.93 6.93 5.66
C LEU A 196 -8.57 5.76 4.89
#